data_AF-A0A6L7KGP0-F1
#
_entry.id   AF-A0A6L7KGP0-F1
#
_cell.length_a   1.000
_cell.length_b   1.000
_cell.length_c   1.000
_cell.angle_alpha   90.00
_cell.angle_beta   90.00
_cell.angle_gamma   90.00
#
_symmetry.space_group_name_H-M   'P 1'
#
loop_
_entity.id
_entity.type
_entity.pdbx_description
1 polymer ?
#
loop_
_entity_poly.entity_id
_entity_poly.type
_entity_poly.pdbx_seq_one_letter_code
_entity_poly.pdbx_strand_id
1 'polypeptide(L)'
;MRRVSCLICHEISSLDERDQGQVGPALDGVASRLDGMELRQRIVDARAFNPDTIMPPYYSVKGLVEVADRYRGQTIYDAQEVEDVVAYLLTLTEESNR
;
A
#
# COMPACT_ATOMS: atom_id res chain seq x y z
N MET A 1 -5.74 -3.28 -17.10
CA MET A 1 -5.28 -4.17 -16.00
C MET A 1 -5.72 -3.51 -14.70
N ARG A 2 -6.69 -4.09 -13.96
CA ARG A 2 -7.12 -3.52 -12.66
C ARG A 2 -6.02 -3.83 -11.64
N ARG A 3 -5.13 -2.87 -11.37
CA ARG A 3 -4.15 -2.98 -10.28
C ARG A 3 -4.87 -2.91 -8.94
N VAL A 4 -4.32 -3.59 -7.93
CA VAL A 4 -4.91 -3.74 -6.59
C VAL A 4 -5.20 -2.36 -6.01
N SER A 5 -6.46 -2.10 -5.63
CA SER A 5 -6.82 -0.81 -5.06
C SER A 5 -6.56 -0.82 -3.57
N CYS A 6 -5.66 0.05 -3.11
CA CYS A 6 -5.43 0.31 -1.69
C CYS A 6 -6.73 0.69 -0.96
N LEU A 7 -7.66 1.32 -1.70
CA LEU A 7 -8.93 1.80 -1.17
C LEU A 7 -9.85 0.66 -0.69
N ILE A 8 -9.71 -0.56 -1.21
CA ILE A 8 -10.49 -1.71 -0.70
C ILE A 8 -10.29 -1.89 0.82
N CYS A 9 -9.12 -1.52 1.34
CA CYS A 9 -8.78 -1.64 2.75
C CYS A 9 -8.69 -0.30 3.47
N HIS A 10 -8.36 0.78 2.77
CA HIS A 10 -8.01 2.07 3.36
C HIS A 10 -8.94 3.19 2.90
N GLU A 11 -9.18 4.14 3.79
CA GLU A 11 -9.89 5.38 3.49
C GLU A 11 -8.91 6.53 3.25
N ILE A 12 -9.25 7.39 2.30
CA ILE A 12 -8.66 8.70 2.00
C ILE A 12 -9.83 9.66 1.82
N SER A 13 -10.11 10.45 2.86
CA SER A 13 -11.30 11.29 2.96
C SER A 13 -11.43 12.31 1.82
N SER A 14 -10.31 12.73 1.23
CA SER A 14 -10.27 13.69 0.12
C SER A 14 -10.60 13.09 -1.27
N LEU A 15 -10.71 11.75 -1.39
CA LEU A 15 -11.10 11.09 -2.62
C LEU A 15 -12.61 10.82 -2.65
N ASP A 16 -13.28 11.27 -3.72
CA ASP A 16 -14.68 10.91 -4.00
C ASP A 16 -14.76 9.57 -4.72
N GLU A 17 -14.34 8.50 -4.03
CA GLU A 17 -14.43 7.12 -4.52
C GLU A 17 -15.24 6.23 -3.61
N ARG A 18 -16.09 5.38 -4.20
CA ARG A 18 -17.09 4.59 -3.47
C ARG A 18 -16.52 3.36 -2.76
N ASP A 19 -15.41 2.82 -3.25
CA ASP A 19 -14.85 1.55 -2.80
C ASP A 19 -13.74 1.77 -1.76
N GLN A 20 -14.06 2.52 -0.70
CA GLN A 20 -13.16 2.81 0.43
C GLN A 20 -13.50 1.97 1.67
N GLY A 21 -12.52 1.25 2.19
CA GLY A 21 -12.65 0.32 3.31
C GLY A 21 -11.96 0.79 4.58
N GLN A 22 -12.28 0.12 5.69
CA GLN A 22 -11.77 0.44 7.04
C GLN A 22 -11.03 -0.75 7.67
N VAL A 23 -10.53 -1.66 6.83
CA VAL A 23 -9.78 -2.84 7.28
C VAL A 23 -8.37 -2.44 7.73
N GLY A 24 -7.75 -1.52 6.98
CA GLY A 24 -6.54 -0.82 7.38
C GLY A 24 -6.86 0.56 7.96
N PRO A 25 -5.88 1.23 8.59
CA PRO A 25 -6.05 2.60 9.07
C PRO A 25 -6.22 3.58 7.91
N ALA A 26 -6.91 4.70 8.16
CA ALA A 26 -7.00 5.79 7.19
C ALA A 26 -5.60 6.31 6.79
N LEU A 27 -5.45 6.63 5.51
CA LEU A 27 -4.20 7.13 4.93
C LEU A 27 -4.10 8.66 4.94
N ASP A 28 -5.18 9.35 5.32
CA ASP A 28 -5.18 10.79 5.55
C ASP A 28 -4.06 11.19 6.52
N GLY A 29 -3.20 12.14 6.12
CA GLY A 29 -2.10 12.60 6.96
C GLY A 29 -0.94 11.59 7.15
N VAL A 30 -0.89 10.50 6.38
CA VAL A 30 0.19 9.50 6.53
C VAL A 30 1.58 10.09 6.32
N ALA A 31 1.74 11.08 5.43
CA ALA A 31 3.01 11.76 5.19
C ALA A 31 3.46 12.66 6.35
N SER A 32 2.56 12.99 7.28
CA SER A 32 2.92 13.70 8.51
C SER A 32 3.43 12.76 9.60
N ARG A 33 3.26 11.44 9.42
CA ARG A 33 3.59 10.40 10.41
C ARG A 33 4.74 9.50 9.98
N LEU A 34 4.95 9.34 8.68
CA LEU A 34 5.94 8.43 8.10
C LEU A 34 6.75 9.14 7.01
N ASP A 35 8.04 8.83 6.95
CA ASP A 35 8.90 9.30 5.86
C ASP A 35 8.81 8.41 4.61
N GLY A 36 9.46 8.84 3.52
CA GLY A 36 9.44 8.12 2.26
C GLY A 36 10.04 6.71 2.32
N MET A 37 11.04 6.47 3.19
CA MET A 37 11.62 5.12 3.36
C MET A 37 10.65 4.20 4.10
N GLU A 38 10.02 4.71 5.15
CA GLU A 38 9.03 4.00 5.96
C GLU A 38 7.78 3.63 5.16
N LEU A 39 7.31 4.54 4.30
CA LEU A 39 6.21 4.29 3.36
C LEU A 39 6.61 3.22 2.35
N ARG A 40 7.78 3.36 1.73
CA ARG A 40 8.29 2.39 0.74
C ARG A 40 8.39 0.99 1.31
N GLN A 41 8.94 0.84 2.52
CA GLN A 41 9.06 -0.48 3.13
C GLN A 41 7.69 -1.13 3.40
N ARG A 42 6.65 -0.34 3.74
CA ARG A 42 5.29 -0.86 3.89
C ARG A 42 4.69 -1.34 2.57
N ILE A 43 4.92 -0.62 1.47
CA ILE A 43 4.46 -1.04 0.14
C ILE A 43 5.24 -2.29 -0.33
N VAL A 44 6.55 -2.31 -0.13
CA VAL A 44 7.38 -3.47 -0.50
C VAL A 44 6.93 -4.72 0.26
N ASP A 45 6.92 -4.65 1.59
CA ASP A 45 6.54 -5.75 2.45
C ASP A 45 6.25 -5.27 3.90
N ALA A 46 4.98 -5.00 4.19
CA ALA A 46 4.54 -4.59 5.52
C ALA A 46 4.75 -5.67 6.60
N ARG A 47 4.97 -6.94 6.22
CA ARG A 47 5.24 -8.04 7.18
C ARG A 47 6.52 -7.82 7.97
N ALA A 48 7.44 -6.99 7.46
CA ALA A 48 8.64 -6.59 8.19
C ALA A 48 8.32 -5.85 9.50
N PHE A 49 7.16 -5.19 9.59
CA PHE A 49 6.71 -4.46 10.78
C PHE A 49 5.67 -5.25 11.59
N ASN A 50 4.75 -5.91 10.89
CA ASN A 50 3.72 -6.76 11.49
C ASN A 50 3.57 -8.05 10.67
N PRO A 51 4.18 -9.17 11.08
CA PRO A 51 4.12 -10.44 10.36
C PRO A 51 2.69 -10.95 10.13
N ASP A 52 1.75 -10.57 10.98
CA ASP A 52 0.33 -10.97 10.92
C ASP A 52 -0.53 -10.00 10.09
N THR A 53 0.07 -9.00 9.43
CA THR A 53 -0.66 -8.07 8.58
C THR A 53 -1.31 -8.79 7.40
N ILE A 54 -2.53 -8.37 7.07
CA ILE A 54 -3.22 -8.81 5.86
C ILE A 54 -2.92 -7.89 4.66
N MET A 55 -2.20 -6.78 4.87
CA MET A 55 -1.74 -5.92 3.78
C MET A 55 -0.81 -6.73 2.86
N PRO A 56 -1.13 -6.86 1.55
CA PRO A 56 -0.31 -7.64 0.65
C PRO A 56 1.11 -7.09 0.51
N PRO A 57 2.14 -7.95 0.37
CA PRO A 57 3.48 -7.52 -0.02
C PRO A 57 3.49 -7.19 -1.53
N TYR A 58 3.49 -5.90 -1.88
CA TYR A 58 3.35 -5.51 -3.29
C TYR A 58 4.64 -5.72 -4.11
N TYR A 59 5.80 -5.71 -3.46
CA TYR A 59 7.11 -5.87 -4.10
C TYR A 59 7.98 -6.92 -3.40
N SER A 60 7.38 -8.03 -2.96
CA SER A 60 8.12 -9.14 -2.35
C SER A 60 7.48 -10.48 -2.70
N VAL A 61 8.31 -11.45 -3.08
CA VAL A 61 7.90 -12.84 -3.38
C VAL A 61 8.28 -13.80 -2.24
N LYS A 62 8.78 -13.27 -1.12
CA LYS A 62 9.29 -14.07 -0.01
C LYS A 62 8.15 -14.61 0.84
N GLY A 63 8.28 -15.86 1.28
CA GLY A 63 7.36 -16.47 2.25
C GLY A 63 5.92 -16.58 1.76
N LEU A 64 5.69 -16.56 0.44
CA LEU A 64 4.36 -16.79 -0.14
C LEU A 64 4.10 -18.30 -0.25
N VAL A 65 2.88 -18.71 0.05
CA VAL A 65 2.41 -20.11 -0.04
C VAL A 65 1.26 -20.18 -1.03
N GLU A 66 1.06 -21.36 -1.66
CA GLU A 66 -0.07 -21.61 -2.57
C GLU A 66 -0.21 -20.59 -3.72
N VAL A 67 0.89 -19.98 -4.16
CA VAL A 67 0.88 -19.07 -5.32
C VAL A 67 0.65 -19.87 -6.60
N ALA A 68 -0.40 -19.53 -7.34
CA ALA A 68 -0.70 -20.15 -8.63
C ALA A 68 0.51 -20.05 -9.59
N ASP A 69 0.77 -21.11 -10.34
CA ASP A 69 2.01 -21.28 -11.13
C ASP A 69 2.30 -20.09 -12.06
N ARG A 70 1.27 -19.52 -12.69
CA ARG A 70 1.39 -18.37 -13.59
C ARG A 70 1.90 -17.08 -12.91
N TYR A 71 1.91 -17.00 -11.58
CA TYR A 71 2.32 -15.83 -10.80
C TYR A 71 3.55 -16.08 -9.92
N ARG A 72 4.09 -17.30 -9.88
CA ARG A 72 5.27 -17.60 -9.07
C ARG A 72 6.45 -16.74 -9.51
N GLY A 73 7.16 -16.16 -8.53
CA GLY A 73 8.33 -15.31 -8.78
C GLY A 73 8.01 -13.92 -9.32
N GLN A 74 6.73 -13.55 -9.42
CA GLN A 74 6.30 -12.21 -9.86
C GLN A 74 5.80 -11.40 -8.66
N THR A 75 6.15 -10.11 -8.65
CA THR A 75 5.62 -9.13 -7.71
C THR A 75 4.27 -8.60 -8.21
N ILE A 76 3.46 -8.04 -7.30
CA ILE A 76 2.18 -7.40 -7.68
C ILE A 76 2.48 -6.09 -8.41
N TYR A 77 3.44 -5.33 -7.89
CA TYR A 77 3.93 -4.10 -8.49
C TYR A 77 5.32 -4.26 -9.08
N ASP A 78 5.65 -3.42 -10.05
CA ASP A 78 7.04 -3.17 -10.42
C ASP A 78 7.67 -2.08 -9.53
N ALA A 79 8.97 -1.79 -9.73
CA ALA A 79 9.67 -0.81 -8.92
C ALA A 79 9.13 0.62 -9.11
N GLN A 80 8.74 0.99 -10.33
CA GLN A 80 8.22 2.31 -10.61
C GLN A 80 6.85 2.50 -9.97
N GLU A 81 5.99 1.48 -10.04
CA GLU A 81 4.67 1.49 -9.41
C GLU A 81 4.75 1.65 -7.89
N VAL A 82 5.75 1.05 -7.24
CA VAL A 82 6.01 1.28 -5.82
C VAL A 82 6.33 2.75 -5.56
N GLU A 83 7.23 3.34 -6.35
CA GLU A 83 7.61 4.74 -6.20
C GLU A 83 6.45 5.69 -6.49
N ASP A 84 5.60 5.38 -7.48
CA ASP A 84 4.43 6.20 -7.82
C ASP A 84 3.43 6.22 -6.65
N VAL A 85 3.19 5.06 -6.02
CA VAL A 85 2.35 4.96 -4.81
C VAL A 85 2.98 5.74 -3.65
N VAL A 86 4.28 5.58 -3.40
CA VAL A 86 4.98 6.29 -2.32
C VAL A 86 4.93 7.80 -2.55
N ALA A 87 5.15 8.25 -3.78
CA ALA A 87 5.08 9.66 -4.15
C ALA A 87 3.68 10.23 -3.89
N TYR A 88 2.62 9.49 -4.25
CA TYR A 88 1.26 9.89 -3.94
C TYR A 88 1.00 9.96 -2.43
N LEU A 89 1.39 8.93 -1.66
CA LEU A 89 1.21 8.91 -0.20
C LEU A 89 1.95 10.06 0.49
N LEU A 90 3.11 10.47 -0.02
CA LEU A 90 3.85 11.63 0.48
C LEU A 90 3.11 12.97 0.28
N THR A 91 2.09 13.03 -0.58
CA THR A 91 1.23 14.23 -0.71
C THR A 91 0.12 14.31 0.34
N LEU A 92 -0.15 13.21 1.06
CA LEU A 92 -1.22 13.11 2.04
C LEU A 92 -0.75 13.58 3.42
N THR A 93 -0.69 14.90 3.60
CA THR A 93 -0.35 15.54 4.89
C THR A 93 -1.62 15.88 5.68
N GLU A 94 -1.50 16.14 6.99
CA GLU A 94 -2.63 16.60 7.82
C GLU A 94 -3.25 17.91 7.30
N GLU A 95 -2.46 18.76 6.63
CA GLU A 95 -2.93 19.99 6.00
C GLU A 95 -3.76 19.71 4.74
N SER A 96 -3.47 18.62 4.04
CA SER A 96 -4.22 18.15 2.87
C SER A 96 -5.62 17.62 3.23
N ASN A 97 -5.93 17.49 4.52
CA ASN A 97 -7.20 16.97 5.04
C ASN A 97 -8.09 18.07 5.67
N ARG A 98 -7.76 19.36 5.47
CA ARG A 98 -8.55 20.52 5.92
C ARG A 98 -9.35 21.16 4.81
#